data_AF-A0AAX1BJM6-F1
#
_entry.id   AF-A0AAX1BJM6-F1
#
_cell.length_a   1.000
_cell.length_b   1.000
_cell.length_c   1.000
_cell.angle_alpha   90.00
_cell.angle_beta   90.00
_cell.angle_gamma   90.00
#
_symmetry.space_group_name_H-M   'P 1'
#
loop_
_entity.id
_entity.type
_entity.pdbx_description
1 polymer ?
#
loop_
_entity_poly.entity_id
_entity_poly.type
_entity_poly.pdbx_seq_one_letter_code
_entity_poly.pdbx_strand_id
1 'polypeptide(L)'
;PLLLDELLDPNTLYQPTATDAYRDELRQYLLRVPEDDEEQQLEALRQFKQAQLLRIAAADIAGTLPVMKVSDHLTWLAEAMIDAVVQQAWVQMVARYGKPNHLNEREGRGFAVVGYGKLGGWELGYSSDLDLIFLHDCPMDA
;
A
#
# COMPACT_ATOMS: atom_id res chain seq x y z
N PRO A 1 -12.98 -1.14 -17.22
CA PRO A 1 -14.34 -0.97 -16.63
C PRO A 1 -14.33 -0.55 -15.17
N LEU A 2 -13.33 -0.93 -14.37
CA LEU A 2 -13.28 -0.58 -12.93
C LEU A 2 -13.18 0.93 -12.67
N LEU A 3 -12.27 1.65 -13.35
CA LEU A 3 -12.12 3.09 -13.16
C LEU A 3 -13.33 3.90 -13.66
N LEU A 4 -14.16 3.31 -14.51
CA LEU A 4 -15.41 3.94 -14.94
C LEU A 4 -16.38 4.08 -13.76
N ASP A 5 -16.43 3.12 -12.85
CA ASP A 5 -17.32 3.18 -11.69
C ASP A 5 -16.94 4.32 -10.73
N GLU A 6 -15.64 4.61 -10.59
CA GLU A 6 -15.14 5.77 -9.83
C GLU A 6 -15.52 7.10 -10.50
N LEU A 7 -15.63 7.13 -11.83
CA LEU A 7 -16.10 8.31 -12.56
C LEU A 7 -17.63 8.49 -12.51
N LEU A 8 -18.37 7.44 -12.13
CA LEU A 8 -19.83 7.46 -12.03
C LEU A 8 -20.33 8.04 -10.70
N ASP A 9 -19.47 8.19 -9.68
CA ASP A 9 -19.78 8.92 -8.44
C ASP A 9 -18.92 10.19 -8.30
N PRO A 10 -19.43 11.34 -8.79
CA PRO A 10 -18.70 12.61 -8.73
C PRO A 10 -18.42 13.09 -7.30
N ASN A 11 -19.20 12.66 -6.31
CA ASN A 11 -19.04 13.13 -4.93
C ASN A 11 -17.80 12.51 -4.27
N THR A 12 -17.48 11.27 -4.60
CA THR A 12 -16.28 10.59 -4.10
C THR A 12 -15.04 10.89 -4.94
N LEU A 13 -15.22 11.20 -6.23
CA LEU A 13 -14.10 11.43 -7.15
C LEU A 13 -13.22 12.64 -6.77
N TYR A 14 -13.81 13.72 -6.27
CA TYR A 14 -13.09 14.95 -5.90
C TYR A 14 -12.72 15.03 -4.41
N GLN A 15 -13.04 13.99 -3.64
CA GLN A 15 -12.74 13.88 -2.23
C GLN A 15 -11.70 12.77 -2.02
N PRO A 16 -10.41 13.12 -1.92
CA PRO A 16 -9.39 12.11 -1.70
C PRO A 16 -9.58 11.47 -0.32
N THR A 17 -9.21 10.19 -0.24
CA THR A 17 -9.19 9.41 1.00
C THR A 17 -8.42 10.15 2.09
N ALA A 18 -8.98 10.16 3.31
CA ALA A 18 -8.29 10.73 4.46
C ALA A 18 -6.92 10.05 4.66
N THR A 19 -5.90 10.81 5.01
CA THR A 19 -4.51 10.33 5.03
C THR A 19 -4.29 9.16 5.99
N ASP A 20 -5.06 9.09 7.08
CA ASP A 20 -5.04 8.01 8.07
C ASP A 20 -5.90 6.80 7.68
N ALA A 21 -6.75 6.91 6.65
CA ALA A 21 -7.72 5.89 6.27
C ALA A 21 -7.22 4.91 5.20
N TYR A 22 -6.11 5.18 4.50
CA TYR A 22 -5.65 4.34 3.38
C TYR A 22 -5.44 2.87 3.75
N ARG A 23 -4.88 2.59 4.93
CA ARG A 23 -4.66 1.21 5.40
C ARG A 23 -5.98 0.48 5.65
N ASP A 24 -6.94 1.17 6.26
CA ASP A 24 -8.24 0.60 6.59
C ASP A 24 -9.10 0.42 5.34
N GLU A 25 -9.11 1.38 4.42
CA GLU A 25 -9.80 1.26 3.12
C GLU A 25 -9.22 0.11 2.28
N LEU A 26 -7.89 0.00 2.21
CA LEU A 26 -7.24 -1.09 1.49
C LEU A 26 -7.61 -2.44 2.11
N ARG A 27 -7.57 -2.54 3.44
CA ARG A 27 -7.99 -3.77 4.14
C ARG A 27 -9.43 -4.13 3.81
N GLN A 28 -10.36 -3.17 3.88
CA GLN A 28 -11.76 -3.38 3.53
C GLN A 28 -11.96 -3.79 2.07
N TYR A 29 -11.17 -3.22 1.17
CA TYR A 29 -11.19 -3.57 -0.25
C TYR A 29 -10.77 -5.03 -0.47
N LEU A 30 -9.70 -5.48 0.20
CA LEU A 30 -9.17 -6.84 0.08
C LEU A 30 -10.04 -7.91 0.76
N LEU A 31 -10.88 -7.56 1.74
CA LEU A 31 -11.81 -8.52 2.39
C LEU A 31 -12.78 -9.20 1.42
N ARG A 32 -12.99 -8.62 0.23
CA ARG A 32 -13.88 -9.15 -0.81
C ARG A 32 -13.19 -10.17 -1.73
N VAL A 33 -11.88 -10.34 -1.57
CA VAL A 33 -11.03 -11.16 -2.44
C VAL A 33 -10.61 -12.42 -1.66
N PRO A 34 -10.72 -13.62 -2.26
CA PRO A 34 -10.27 -14.85 -1.62
C PRO A 34 -8.79 -14.77 -1.22
N GLU A 35 -8.44 -15.17 0.00
CA GLU A 35 -7.05 -15.10 0.52
C GLU A 35 -6.12 -16.13 -0.15
N ASP A 36 -6.68 -17.22 -0.69
CA ASP A 36 -5.97 -18.30 -1.36
C ASP A 36 -5.73 -18.06 -2.85
N ASP A 37 -6.29 -16.99 -3.42
CA ASP A 37 -6.07 -16.59 -4.80
C ASP A 37 -5.08 -15.42 -4.90
N GLU A 38 -3.80 -15.74 -5.01
CA GLU A 38 -2.72 -14.76 -5.09
C GLU A 38 -2.86 -13.81 -6.29
N GLU A 39 -3.32 -14.32 -7.44
CA GLU A 39 -3.46 -13.51 -8.65
C GLU A 39 -4.55 -12.45 -8.46
N GLN A 40 -5.69 -12.84 -7.89
CA GLN A 40 -6.76 -11.89 -7.57
C GLN A 40 -6.36 -10.90 -6.48
N GLN A 41 -5.59 -11.32 -5.47
CA GLN A 41 -5.08 -10.42 -4.44
C GLN A 41 -4.15 -9.34 -5.03
N LEU A 42 -3.24 -9.73 -5.91
CA LEU A 42 -2.34 -8.80 -6.61
C LEU A 42 -3.11 -7.87 -7.55
N GLU A 43 -4.11 -8.39 -8.25
CA GLU A 43 -4.94 -7.58 -9.12
C GLU A 43 -5.77 -6.56 -8.32
N ALA A 44 -6.36 -6.96 -7.20
CA ALA A 44 -7.10 -6.07 -6.31
C ALA A 44 -6.21 -4.94 -5.75
N LEU A 45 -4.97 -5.25 -5.39
CA LEU A 45 -3.98 -4.23 -5.00
C LEU A 45 -3.73 -3.21 -6.11
N ARG A 46 -3.54 -3.67 -7.36
CA ARG A 46 -3.34 -2.77 -8.51
C ARG A 46 -4.57 -1.89 -8.76
N GLN A 47 -5.74 -2.49 -8.67
CA GLN A 47 -7.02 -1.82 -8.85
C GLN A 47 -7.26 -0.73 -7.80
N PHE A 48 -7.01 -1.04 -6.52
CA PHE A 48 -7.07 -0.07 -5.44
C PHE A 48 -6.09 1.08 -5.65
N LYS A 49 -4.82 0.78 -5.99
CA LYS A 49 -3.82 1.81 -6.31
C LYS A 49 -4.31 2.73 -7.43
N GLN A 50 -4.83 2.17 -8.51
CA GLN A 50 -5.31 2.96 -9.66
C GLN A 50 -6.51 3.85 -9.29
N ALA A 51 -7.47 3.33 -8.52
CA ALA A 51 -8.62 4.10 -8.06
C ALA A 51 -8.19 5.27 -7.17
N GLN A 52 -7.29 5.03 -6.21
CA GLN A 52 -6.79 6.08 -5.31
C GLN A 52 -5.97 7.14 -6.07
N LEU A 53 -5.10 6.71 -7.01
CA LEU A 53 -4.37 7.65 -7.87
C LEU A 53 -5.32 8.51 -8.72
N LEU A 54 -6.41 7.93 -9.23
CA LEU A 54 -7.42 8.68 -9.97
C LEU A 54 -8.10 9.74 -9.09
N ARG A 55 -8.52 9.38 -7.86
CA ARG A 55 -9.13 10.33 -6.91
C ARG A 55 -8.17 11.46 -6.53
N ILE A 56 -6.91 11.14 -6.23
CA ILE A 56 -5.87 12.14 -5.92
C ILE A 56 -5.69 13.09 -7.12
N ALA A 57 -5.55 12.55 -8.33
CA ALA A 57 -5.35 13.35 -9.54
C ALA A 57 -6.59 14.19 -9.89
N ALA A 58 -7.79 13.65 -9.73
CA ALA A 58 -9.03 14.38 -9.97
C ALA A 58 -9.19 15.54 -8.98
N ALA A 59 -8.87 15.34 -7.70
CA ALA A 59 -8.92 16.37 -6.68
C ALA A 59 -7.85 17.47 -6.89
N ASP A 60 -6.65 17.09 -7.33
CA ASP A 60 -5.57 18.01 -7.71
C ASP A 60 -5.99 18.88 -8.91
N ILE A 61 -6.47 18.25 -9.99
CA ILE A 61 -6.95 18.96 -11.20
C ILE A 61 -8.16 19.85 -10.91
N ALA A 62 -9.09 19.40 -10.05
CA ALA A 62 -10.26 20.18 -9.64
C ALA A 62 -9.92 21.29 -8.63
N GLY A 63 -8.70 21.33 -8.08
CA GLY A 63 -8.27 22.29 -7.08
C GLY A 63 -8.86 22.07 -5.69
N THR A 64 -9.47 20.91 -5.42
CA THR A 64 -10.00 20.53 -4.10
C THR A 64 -8.91 19.97 -3.18
N LEU A 65 -7.80 19.47 -3.74
CA LEU A 65 -6.61 19.06 -3.02
C LEU A 65 -5.46 20.04 -3.33
N PRO A 66 -4.87 20.72 -2.32
CA PRO A 66 -3.70 21.57 -2.55
C PRO A 66 -2.51 20.75 -3.08
N VAL A 67 -1.80 21.28 -4.07
CA VAL A 67 -0.59 20.64 -4.66
C VAL A 67 0.42 20.21 -3.59
N MET A 68 0.60 21.03 -2.56
CA MET A 68 1.51 20.73 -1.42
C MET A 68 1.08 19.51 -0.58
N LYS A 69 -0.12 18.99 -0.78
CA LYS A 69 -0.67 17.81 -0.10
C LYS A 69 -0.72 16.57 -0.99
N VAL A 70 -0.49 16.70 -2.29
CA VAL A 70 -0.49 15.57 -3.21
C VAL A 70 0.59 14.54 -2.81
N SER A 71 1.80 14.98 -2.50
CA SER A 71 2.89 14.09 -2.10
C SER A 71 2.60 13.35 -0.79
N ASP A 72 1.93 14.00 0.17
CA ASP A 72 1.47 13.36 1.40
C ASP A 72 0.54 12.19 1.05
N HIS A 73 -0.51 12.42 0.25
CA HIS A 73 -1.46 11.36 -0.14
C HIS A 73 -0.78 10.22 -0.90
N LEU A 74 0.13 10.52 -1.82
CA LEU A 74 0.89 9.51 -2.55
C LEU A 74 1.79 8.68 -1.61
N THR A 75 2.37 9.32 -0.59
CA THR A 75 3.23 8.67 0.41
C THR A 75 2.41 7.75 1.31
N TRP A 76 1.27 8.23 1.82
CA TRP A 76 0.35 7.41 2.61
C TRP A 76 -0.19 6.20 1.82
N LEU A 77 -0.54 6.40 0.56
CA LEU A 77 -0.94 5.31 -0.32
C LEU A 77 0.19 4.29 -0.49
N ALA A 78 1.42 4.75 -0.76
CA ALA A 78 2.58 3.87 -0.94
C ALA A 78 2.85 3.05 0.33
N GLU A 79 2.81 3.66 1.51
CA GLU A 79 2.99 2.96 2.79
C GLU A 79 1.91 1.89 3.02
N ALA A 80 0.64 2.21 2.77
CA ALA A 80 -0.46 1.26 2.92
C ALA A 80 -0.29 0.05 1.99
N MET A 81 0.12 0.30 0.74
CA MET A 81 0.38 -0.74 -0.26
C MET A 81 1.56 -1.62 0.14
N ILE A 82 2.66 -1.02 0.61
CA ILE A 82 3.84 -1.77 1.08
C ILE A 82 3.47 -2.66 2.25
N ASP A 83 2.77 -2.14 3.26
CA ASP A 83 2.39 -2.95 4.44
C ASP A 83 1.51 -4.15 4.06
N ALA A 84 0.52 -3.93 3.18
CA ALA A 84 -0.35 -5.00 2.69
C ALA A 84 0.43 -6.08 1.92
N VAL A 85 1.32 -5.69 1.00
CA VAL A 85 2.13 -6.63 0.21
C VAL A 85 3.09 -7.42 1.12
N VAL A 86 3.74 -6.76 2.08
CA VAL A 86 4.64 -7.44 3.03
C VAL A 86 3.87 -8.41 3.91
N GLN A 87 2.66 -8.05 4.36
CA GLN A 87 1.79 -8.96 5.12
C GLN A 87 1.40 -10.19 4.29
N GLN A 88 1.00 -10.02 3.03
CA GLN A 88 0.67 -11.13 2.14
C GLN A 88 1.88 -12.05 1.91
N ALA A 89 3.04 -11.48 1.55
CA ALA A 89 4.27 -12.23 1.35
C ALA A 89 4.67 -13.00 2.62
N TRP A 90 4.53 -12.38 3.79
CA TRP A 90 4.80 -13.03 5.08
C TRP A 90 3.90 -14.25 5.31
N VAL A 91 2.58 -14.11 5.13
CA VAL A 91 1.63 -15.22 5.29
C VAL A 91 1.97 -16.38 4.35
N GLN A 92 2.26 -16.09 3.08
CA GLN A 92 2.64 -17.10 2.09
C GLN A 92 3.95 -17.81 2.48
N MET A 93 4.98 -17.07 2.89
CA MET A 93 6.27 -17.65 3.29
C MET A 93 6.12 -18.53 4.54
N VAL A 94 5.35 -18.09 5.53
CA VAL A 94 5.08 -18.89 6.74
C VAL A 94 4.28 -20.14 6.41
N ALA A 95 3.28 -20.06 5.54
CA ALA A 95 2.51 -21.23 5.13
C ALA A 95 3.37 -22.28 4.39
N ARG A 96 4.33 -21.82 3.58
CA ARG A 96 5.19 -22.70 2.77
C ARG A 96 6.40 -23.25 3.51
N TYR A 97 7.04 -22.44 4.36
CA TYR A 97 8.34 -22.75 4.97
C TYR A 97 8.32 -22.75 6.51
N GLY A 98 7.20 -22.37 7.13
CA GLY A 98 7.09 -22.16 8.57
C GLY A 98 7.61 -20.79 9.04
N LYS A 99 7.37 -20.47 10.31
CA LYS A 99 7.89 -19.25 10.94
C LYS A 99 9.36 -19.45 11.34
N PRO A 100 10.27 -18.48 11.13
CA PRO A 100 11.64 -18.58 11.60
C PRO A 100 11.72 -18.79 13.12
N ASN A 101 12.48 -19.79 13.56
CA ASN A 101 12.50 -20.24 14.95
C ASN A 101 12.91 -19.14 15.94
N HIS A 102 13.89 -18.30 15.58
CA HIS A 102 14.37 -17.20 16.43
C HIS A 102 13.32 -16.08 16.64
N LEU A 103 12.24 -16.10 15.87
CA LEU A 103 11.12 -15.16 15.99
C LEU A 103 9.95 -15.73 16.80
N ASN A 104 10.01 -16.99 17.27
CA ASN A 104 8.89 -17.62 17.98
C ASN A 104 8.57 -16.92 19.31
N GLU A 105 9.59 -16.44 20.02
CA GLU A 105 9.45 -15.77 21.32
C GLU A 105 9.35 -14.25 21.21
N ARG A 106 9.33 -13.70 19.98
CA ARG A 106 9.29 -12.26 19.71
C ARG A 106 7.99 -11.86 19.01
N GLU A 107 7.53 -10.66 19.32
CA GLU A 107 6.45 -10.03 18.57
C GLU A 107 6.97 -9.51 17.22
N GLY A 108 6.12 -9.59 16.20
CA GLY A 108 6.41 -9.09 14.86
C GLY A 108 7.07 -10.11 13.92
N ARG A 109 7.37 -9.64 12.70
CA ARG A 109 7.88 -10.44 11.57
C ARG A 109 9.41 -10.52 11.52
N GLY A 110 10.12 -9.77 12.38
CA GLY A 110 11.56 -9.59 12.26
C GLY A 110 11.97 -9.04 10.90
N PHE A 111 11.10 -8.25 10.27
CA PHE A 111 11.28 -7.71 8.92
C PHE A 111 10.86 -6.24 8.92
N ALA A 112 11.66 -5.39 8.29
CA ALA A 112 11.39 -3.97 8.15
C ALA A 112 11.63 -3.52 6.71
N VAL A 113 10.83 -2.55 6.28
CA VAL A 113 10.99 -1.85 5.01
C VAL A 113 11.38 -0.41 5.32
N VAL A 114 12.47 0.06 4.73
CA VAL A 114 12.93 1.44 4.85
C VAL A 114 12.78 2.13 3.51
N GLY A 115 11.93 3.16 3.45
CA GLY A 115 11.77 4.00 2.28
C GLY A 115 12.88 5.05 2.19
N TYR A 116 13.55 5.10 1.05
CA TYR A 116 14.58 6.09 0.72
C TYR A 116 14.08 7.06 -0.36
N GLY A 117 14.95 8.00 -0.74
CA GLY A 117 14.68 8.93 -1.84
C GLY A 117 13.39 9.72 -1.59
N LYS A 118 12.53 9.80 -2.62
CA LYS A 118 11.27 10.56 -2.57
C LYS A 118 10.27 9.99 -1.57
N LEU A 119 10.23 8.68 -1.37
CA LEU A 119 9.38 8.06 -0.36
C LEU A 119 9.84 8.48 1.04
N GLY A 120 11.14 8.37 1.33
CA GLY A 120 11.71 8.78 2.61
C GLY A 120 11.60 10.28 2.90
N GLY A 121 11.60 11.11 1.84
CA GLY A 121 11.46 12.56 1.92
C GLY A 121 10.02 13.09 1.88
N TRP A 122 9.00 12.24 1.70
CA TRP A 122 7.59 12.65 1.52
C TRP A 122 7.35 13.53 0.28
N GLU A 123 8.12 13.25 -0.78
CA GLU A 123 8.13 14.00 -2.05
C GLU A 123 7.71 13.12 -3.23
N LEU A 124 6.88 12.10 -2.99
CA LEU A 124 6.37 11.26 -4.07
C LEU A 124 5.53 12.10 -5.04
N GLY A 125 5.83 11.95 -6.33
CA GLY A 125 4.97 12.33 -7.44
C GLY A 125 4.35 11.11 -8.12
N TYR A 126 3.34 11.32 -8.97
CA TYR A 126 2.53 10.26 -9.59
C TYR A 126 3.33 9.15 -10.33
N SER A 127 4.48 9.49 -10.88
CA SER A 127 5.36 8.56 -11.62
C SER A 127 6.63 8.19 -10.84
N SER A 128 6.63 8.37 -9.52
CA SER A 128 7.80 8.08 -8.69
C SER A 128 7.94 6.58 -8.48
N ASP A 129 9.17 6.09 -8.64
CA ASP A 129 9.55 4.76 -8.19
C ASP A 129 9.70 4.75 -6.66
N LEU A 130 9.63 3.55 -6.07
CA LEU A 130 9.85 3.35 -4.64
C LEU A 130 11.25 2.79 -4.41
N ASP A 131 12.12 3.60 -3.83
CA ASP A 131 13.45 3.19 -3.39
C ASP A 131 13.33 2.54 -2.00
N LEU A 132 13.44 1.21 -1.94
CA LEU A 132 13.24 0.45 -0.71
C LEU A 132 14.50 -0.33 -0.30
N ILE A 133 14.79 -0.32 1.00
CA ILE A 133 15.74 -1.25 1.63
C ILE A 133 14.95 -2.19 2.53
N PHE A 134 15.19 -3.50 2.36
CA PHE A 134 14.62 -4.53 3.21
C PHE A 134 15.63 -4.95 4.27
N LEU A 135 15.20 -4.96 5.52
CA LEU A 135 15.98 -5.44 6.65
C LEU A 135 15.27 -6.65 7.24
N HIS A 136 16.03 -7.69 7.56
CA HIS A 136 15.50 -8.84 8.27
C HIS A 136 16.40 -9.18 9.46
N ASP A 137 15.78 -9.64 10.55
CA ASP A 137 16.47 -10.15 11.73
C ASP A 137 17.09 -11.50 11.36
N CYS A 138 18.41 -11.57 11.47
CA CYS A 138 19.21 -12.75 11.15
C CYS A 138 20.07 -13.11 12.37
N PRO A 139 19.95 -14.33 12.92
CA PRO A 139 20.89 -14.83 13.92
C PRO A 139 22.31 -14.83 13.38
N MET A 140 23.30 -14.52 14.22
CA MET A 140 24.72 -14.50 13.84
C MET A 140 25.24 -15.86 13.36
N ASP A 141 24.57 -16.94 13.75
CA ASP A 141 24.98 -18.33 13.50
C ASP A 141 24.15 -19.02 12.40
N ALA A 142 23.42 -18.24 11.57
CA ALA A 142 22.55 -18.74 10.50
C ALA A 142 23.31 -19.32 9.30
#